data_AF-A0A9P6GXF2-F1
#
_entry.id   AF-A0A9P6GXF2-F1
#
_cell.length_a   1.000
_cell.length_b   1.000
_cell.length_c   1.000
_cell.angle_alpha   90.00
_cell.angle_beta   90.00
_cell.angle_gamma   90.00
#
_symmetry.space_group_name_H-M   'P 1'
#
loop_
_entity.id
_entity.type
_entity.pdbx_description
1 polymer ?
#
loop_
_entity_poly.entity_id
_entity_poly.type
_entity_poly.pdbx_seq_one_letter_code
_entity_poly.pdbx_strand_id
1 'polypeptide(L)'
;MVSNVKNKEEYNHIVLMLKDRVKEIKMEKYSKKKLKIKAKAFVLIDNVLFLKDEDGLHKKVICNDQEEIMVLEATKLHNDNHFGMVRFEAKCNDYFFKIHRAIIRKVRSQCTVCLQS
;
A
#
# COMPACT_ATOMS: atom_id res chain seq x y z
N MET A 1 1.25 8.64 -13.67
CA MET A 1 1.80 7.60 -12.78
C MET A 1 2.00 8.20 -11.39
N VAL A 2 1.32 7.70 -10.35
CA VAL A 2 1.44 8.21 -8.98
C VAL A 2 2.70 7.60 -8.34
N SER A 3 3.53 8.43 -7.71
CA SER A 3 4.73 7.94 -7.04
C SER A 3 4.38 7.22 -5.74
N ASN A 4 5.13 6.15 -5.42
CA ASN A 4 4.98 5.40 -4.18
C ASN A 4 5.01 6.30 -2.94
N VAL A 5 4.38 5.84 -1.86
CA VAL A 5 4.51 6.45 -0.53
C VAL A 5 5.79 5.91 0.10
N LYS A 6 6.79 6.79 0.24
CA LYS A 6 8.16 6.40 0.54
C LYS A 6 8.33 5.92 1.96
N ASN A 7 7.73 6.64 2.90
CA ASN A 7 7.91 6.41 4.32
C ASN A 7 6.64 6.76 5.11
N LYS A 8 6.63 6.38 6.38
CA LYS A 8 5.55 6.66 7.31
C LYS A 8 5.21 8.16 7.44
N GLU A 9 6.22 9.03 7.34
CA GLU A 9 6.00 10.49 7.43
C GLU A 9 5.18 11.00 6.24
N GLU A 10 5.56 10.63 5.00
CA GLU A 10 4.82 10.99 3.80
C GLU A 10 3.38 10.45 3.84
N TYR A 11 3.20 9.21 4.31
CA TYR A 11 1.88 8.63 4.52
C TYR A 11 1.04 9.47 5.48
N ASN A 12 1.59 9.80 6.65
CA ASN A 12 0.90 10.60 7.66
C ASN A 12 0.54 11.98 7.12
N HIS A 13 1.44 12.61 6.36
CA HIS A 13 1.17 13.89 5.72
C HIS A 13 0.06 13.81 4.68
N ILE A 14 -0.03 12.73 3.89
CA ILE A 14 -1.17 12.50 2.97
C ILE A 14 -2.46 12.32 3.78
N VAL A 15 -2.44 11.52 4.84
CA VAL A 15 -3.62 11.32 5.72
C VAL A 15 -4.07 12.64 6.34
N LEU A 16 -3.16 13.46 6.85
CA LEU A 16 -3.47 14.79 7.40
C LEU A 16 -4.04 15.73 6.33
N MET A 17 -3.54 15.68 5.09
CA MET A 17 -4.12 16.43 3.97
C MET A 17 -5.55 15.99 3.66
N LEU A 18 -5.82 14.68 3.67
CA LEU A 18 -7.15 14.14 3.41
C LEU A 18 -8.16 14.39 4.55
N LYS A 19 -7.68 14.59 5.78
CA LYS A 19 -8.49 14.96 6.94
C LYS A 19 -8.68 16.48 7.10
N ASP A 20 -8.24 17.29 6.13
CA ASP A 20 -8.22 18.76 6.19
C ASP A 20 -7.41 19.35 7.37
N ARG A 21 -6.49 18.56 7.95
CA ARG A 21 -5.61 18.95 9.07
C ARG A 21 -4.27 19.52 8.59
N VAL A 22 -4.30 20.31 7.51
CA VAL A 22 -3.11 20.82 6.81
C VAL A 22 -2.21 21.70 7.70
N LYS A 23 -2.78 22.32 8.75
CA LYS A 23 -2.05 23.15 9.72
C LYS A 23 -1.01 22.36 10.52
N GLU A 24 -1.20 21.06 10.68
CA GLU A 24 -0.30 20.19 11.47
C GLU A 24 0.92 19.73 10.68
N ILE A 25 0.89 19.89 9.36
CA ILE A 25 1.99 19.51 8.48
C ILE A 25 3.07 20.59 8.57
N LYS A 26 4.20 20.28 9.18
CA LYS A 26 5.36 21.19 9.27
C LYS A 26 6.24 21.04 8.03
N MET A 27 5.85 21.73 6.95
CA MET A 27 6.57 21.70 5.68
C MET A 27 6.53 23.08 4.99
N GLU A 28 7.49 23.34 4.11
CA GLU A 28 7.50 24.52 3.26
C GLU A 28 6.27 24.61 2.35
N LYS A 29 5.88 25.84 1.99
CA LYS A 29 4.68 26.12 1.19
C LYS A 29 4.68 25.40 -0.16
N TYR A 30 5.82 25.33 -0.84
CA TYR A 30 5.95 24.63 -2.13
C TYR A 30 5.76 23.11 -1.98
N SER A 31 6.41 22.51 -0.97
CA SER A 31 6.27 21.09 -0.65
C SER A 31 4.84 20.73 -0.25
N LYS A 32 4.14 21.60 0.49
CA LYS A 32 2.70 21.44 0.78
C LYS A 32 1.83 21.44 -0.47
N LYS A 33 2.11 22.31 -1.45
CA LYS A 33 1.38 22.32 -2.73
C LYS A 33 1.57 21.01 -3.50
N LYS A 34 2.82 20.51 -3.59
CA LYS A 34 3.13 19.22 -4.20
C LYS A 34 2.39 18.08 -3.51
N LEU A 35 2.42 18.06 -2.18
CA LEU A 35 1.73 17.05 -1.38
C LEU A 35 0.21 17.11 -1.59
N LYS A 36 -0.39 18.31 -1.65
CA LYS A 36 -1.83 18.47 -1.94
C LYS A 36 -2.20 17.89 -3.30
N ILE A 37 -1.39 18.11 -4.33
CA ILE A 37 -1.60 17.51 -5.66
C ILE A 37 -1.51 15.98 -5.59
N LYS A 38 -0.48 15.45 -4.91
CA LYS A 38 -0.30 14.00 -4.72
C LYS A 38 -1.47 13.38 -3.95
N ALA A 39 -1.93 14.01 -2.88
CA ALA A 39 -3.03 13.54 -2.03
C ALA A 39 -4.35 13.36 -2.81
N LYS A 40 -4.57 14.10 -3.91
CA LYS A 40 -5.79 13.95 -4.73
C LYS A 40 -5.98 12.53 -5.30
N ALA A 41 -4.87 11.83 -5.55
CA ALA A 41 -4.87 10.46 -6.04
C ALA A 41 -5.24 9.42 -4.98
N PHE A 42 -5.39 9.82 -3.72
CA PHE A 42 -5.68 8.92 -2.61
C PHE A 42 -7.04 9.22 -2.00
N VAL A 43 -7.58 8.23 -1.31
CA VAL A 43 -8.80 8.31 -0.49
C VAL A 43 -8.52 7.65 0.85
N LEU A 44 -9.22 8.11 1.89
CA LEU A 44 -9.17 7.50 3.21
C LEU A 44 -10.49 6.76 3.44
N ILE A 45 -10.41 5.47 3.75
CA ILE A 45 -11.56 4.61 4.06
C ILE A 45 -11.23 3.90 5.36
N ASP A 46 -12.08 4.03 6.38
CA ASP A 46 -11.87 3.44 7.72
C ASP A 46 -10.48 3.75 8.32
N ASN A 47 -10.00 4.99 8.13
CA ASN A 47 -8.66 5.44 8.52
C ASN A 47 -7.47 4.74 7.81
N VAL A 48 -7.74 3.92 6.80
CA VAL A 48 -6.73 3.30 5.95
C VAL A 48 -6.62 4.08 4.64
N LEU A 49 -5.39 4.30 4.19
CA LEU A 49 -5.12 5.02 2.95
C LEU A 49 -5.21 4.07 1.76
N PHE A 50 -5.95 4.49 0.73
CA PHE A 50 -6.06 3.78 -0.53
C PHE A 50 -5.68 4.68 -1.70
N LEU A 51 -5.06 4.09 -2.72
CA LEU A 51 -4.93 4.72 -4.02
C LEU A 51 -6.29 4.62 -4.73
N LYS A 52 -6.79 5.76 -5.22
CA LYS A 52 -8.00 5.79 -6.01
C LYS A 52 -7.78 5.04 -7.33
N ASP A 53 -8.79 4.27 -7.68
CA ASP A 53 -8.95 3.65 -8.97
C ASP A 53 -10.30 4.15 -9.52
N GLU A 54 -10.36 4.40 -10.82
CA GLU A 54 -11.55 4.96 -11.48
C GLU A 54 -12.71 3.95 -11.48
N ASP A 55 -12.39 2.66 -11.45
CA ASP A 55 -13.35 1.56 -11.38
C ASP A 55 -13.84 1.25 -9.94
N GLY A 56 -13.45 2.06 -8.95
CA GLY A 56 -13.83 1.87 -7.54
C GLY A 56 -13.05 0.78 -6.80
N LEU A 57 -12.21 0.00 -7.49
CA LEU A 57 -11.31 -0.99 -6.91
C LEU A 57 -10.05 -0.32 -6.32
N HIS A 58 -10.25 0.41 -5.24
CA HIS A 58 -9.17 1.14 -4.58
C HIS A 58 -8.12 0.20 -3.99
N LYS A 59 -6.84 0.56 -4.16
CA LYS A 59 -5.73 -0.29 -3.74
C LYS A 59 -5.16 0.17 -2.41
N LYS A 60 -5.03 -0.72 -1.44
CA LYS A 60 -4.52 -0.39 -0.10
C LYS A 60 -3.06 0.06 -0.20
N VAL A 61 -2.75 1.17 0.46
CA VAL A 61 -1.40 1.75 0.45
C VAL A 61 -0.66 1.28 1.70
N ILE A 62 0.53 0.70 1.48
CA ILE A 62 1.50 0.38 2.52
C ILE A 62 2.79 1.13 2.18
N CYS A 63 3.43 1.77 3.15
CA CYS A 63 4.66 2.51 2.92
C CYS A 63 5.81 1.56 2.59
N ASN A 64 6.77 2.01 1.77
CA ASN A 64 7.93 1.16 1.43
C ASN A 64 8.80 0.77 2.62
N ASP A 65 8.82 1.57 3.69
CA ASP A 65 9.56 1.30 4.94
C ASP A 65 8.83 0.32 5.88
N GLN A 66 7.62 -0.10 5.54
CA GLN A 66 6.79 -1.01 6.34
C GLN A 66 6.81 -2.44 5.79
N GLU A 67 8.01 -2.99 5.57
CA GLU A 67 8.18 -4.33 5.01
C GLU A 67 7.47 -5.42 5.84
N GLU A 68 7.52 -5.35 7.17
CA GLU A 68 6.84 -6.29 8.06
C GLU A 68 5.32 -6.31 7.84
N ILE A 69 4.71 -5.13 7.65
CA ILE A 69 3.28 -5.01 7.38
C ILE A 69 2.96 -5.58 5.98
N MET A 70 3.81 -5.32 4.99
CA MET A 70 3.65 -5.93 3.66
C MET A 70 3.72 -7.46 3.73
N VAL A 71 4.67 -8.02 4.50
CA VAL A 71 4.79 -9.47 4.71
C VAL A 71 3.53 -10.02 5.37
N LEU A 72 3.03 -9.37 6.42
CA LEU A 72 1.85 -9.80 7.15
C LEU A 72 0.60 -9.82 6.26
N GLU A 73 0.35 -8.73 5.53
CA GLU A 73 -0.80 -8.61 4.64
C GLU A 73 -0.72 -9.58 3.45
N ALA A 74 0.47 -9.75 2.86
CA ALA A 74 0.70 -10.73 1.80
C ALA A 74 0.52 -12.17 2.32
N THR A 75 0.97 -12.46 3.53
CA THR A 75 0.83 -13.78 4.17
C THR A 75 -0.63 -14.10 4.41
N LYS A 76 -1.40 -13.15 4.94
CA LYS A 76 -2.85 -13.30 5.14
C LYS A 76 -3.54 -13.63 3.82
N LEU A 77 -3.32 -12.81 2.78
CA LEU A 77 -3.91 -13.03 1.46
C LEU A 77 -3.53 -14.39 0.86
N HIS A 78 -2.28 -14.81 1.05
CA HIS A 78 -1.80 -16.10 0.56
C HIS A 78 -2.43 -17.27 1.31
N ASN A 79 -2.47 -17.24 2.65
CA ASN A 79 -2.97 -18.33 3.46
C ASN A 79 -4.47 -18.59 3.25
N ASP A 80 -5.24 -17.57 2.87
CA ASP A 80 -6.67 -17.74 2.57
C ASP A 80 -6.93 -18.56 1.29
N ASN A 81 -5.94 -18.69 0.39
CA ASN A 81 -6.16 -19.23 -0.97
C ASN A 81 -5.07 -20.14 -1.54
N HIS A 82 -3.86 -20.12 -0.96
CA HIS A 82 -2.67 -20.85 -1.40
C HIS A 82 -2.34 -20.69 -2.89
N PHE A 83 -2.45 -19.47 -3.42
CA PHE A 83 -2.20 -19.20 -4.84
C PHE A 83 -0.76 -19.53 -5.28
N GLY A 84 -0.62 -20.11 -6.47
CA GLY A 84 0.67 -20.19 -7.17
C GLY A 84 1.25 -18.80 -7.48
N MET A 85 2.57 -18.70 -7.71
CA MET A 85 3.30 -17.41 -7.75
C MET A 85 2.68 -16.37 -8.69
N VAL A 86 2.34 -16.75 -9.92
CA VAL A 86 1.80 -15.80 -10.92
C VAL A 86 0.45 -15.24 -10.45
N ARG A 87 -0.43 -16.11 -9.97
CA ARG A 87 -1.76 -15.71 -9.48
C ARG A 87 -1.65 -14.92 -8.18
N PHE A 88 -0.71 -15.26 -7.31
CA PHE A 88 -0.46 -14.53 -6.08
C PHE A 88 0.07 -13.12 -6.37
N GLU A 89 1.02 -12.99 -7.29
CA GLU A 89 1.54 -11.70 -7.73
C GLU A 89 0.44 -10.81 -8.33
N ALA A 90 -0.42 -11.38 -9.19
CA ALA A 90 -1.58 -10.66 -9.73
C ALA A 90 -2.53 -10.20 -8.61
N LYS A 91 -2.88 -11.07 -7.66
CA LYS A 91 -3.76 -10.72 -6.54
C LYS A 91 -3.17 -9.66 -5.61
N CYS A 92 -1.87 -9.70 -5.34
CA CYS A 92 -1.23 -8.62 -4.60
C CYS A 92 -1.36 -7.28 -5.32
N ASN A 93 -1.23 -7.26 -6.65
CA ASN A 93 -1.37 -6.03 -7.44
C ASN A 93 -2.83 -5.55 -7.59
N ASP A 94 -3.81 -6.45 -7.45
CA ASP A 94 -5.23 -6.09 -7.40
C ASP A 94 -5.56 -5.37 -6.08
N TYR A 95 -5.11 -5.91 -4.94
CA TYR A 95 -5.49 -5.42 -3.61
C TYR A 95 -4.60 -4.29 -3.07
N PHE A 96 -3.31 -4.31 -3.39
CA PHE A 96 -2.33 -3.39 -2.82
C PHE A 96 -1.75 -2.49 -3.89
N PHE A 97 -1.53 -1.22 -3.52
CA PHE A 97 -0.89 -0.27 -4.42
C PHE A 97 0.52 -0.72 -4.78
N LYS A 98 1.23 -1.30 -3.80
CA LYS A 98 2.53 -1.93 -4.03
C LYS A 98 2.87 -2.94 -2.94
N ILE A 99 3.26 -4.14 -3.34
CA ILE A 99 4.02 -5.09 -2.54
C ILE A 99 5.25 -5.50 -3.33
N HIS A 100 6.42 -5.51 -2.70
CA HIS A 100 7.65 -5.91 -3.39
C HIS A 100 7.60 -7.38 -3.79
N ARG A 101 7.99 -7.69 -5.03
CA ARG A 101 8.04 -9.08 -5.52
C ARG A 101 8.91 -9.99 -4.65
N ALA A 102 9.96 -9.45 -4.03
CA ALA A 102 10.79 -10.17 -3.05
C ALA A 102 9.97 -10.68 -1.85
N ILE A 103 9.04 -9.86 -1.35
CA ILE A 103 8.13 -10.22 -0.25
C ILE A 103 7.17 -11.32 -0.71
N ILE A 104 6.57 -11.18 -1.88
CA ILE A 104 5.66 -12.18 -2.46
C ILE A 104 6.36 -13.54 -2.59
N ARG A 105 7.61 -13.54 -3.10
CA ARG A 105 8.44 -14.76 -3.19
C ARG A 105 8.73 -15.35 -1.81
N LYS A 106 9.14 -14.51 -0.86
CA LYS A 106 9.44 -14.92 0.52
C LYS A 106 8.23 -15.59 1.17
N VAL A 107 7.07 -14.95 1.14
CA VAL A 107 5.82 -15.47 1.70
C VAL A 107 5.47 -16.83 1.10
N ARG A 108 5.47 -16.95 -0.23
CA ARG A 108 5.17 -18.24 -0.88
C ARG A 108 6.19 -19.32 -0.51
N SER A 109 7.48 -19.00 -0.52
CA SER A 109 8.55 -19.96 -0.19
C SER A 109 8.53 -20.44 1.26
N GLN A 110 7.89 -19.68 2.16
CA GLN A 110 7.74 -20.02 3.57
C GLN A 110 6.41 -20.74 3.87
N CYS A 111 5.52 -20.87 2.89
CA CYS A 111 4.24 -21.55 3.06
C CYS A 111 4.44 -23.07 3.04
N THR A 112 4.31 -23.71 4.20
CA THR A 112 4.46 -25.16 4.35
C THR A 112 3.47 -25.96 3.50
N VAL A 113 2.23 -25.51 3.40
CA VAL A 113 1.17 -26.16 2.60
C VAL A 113 1.57 -26.20 1.13
N CYS A 114 2.05 -25.08 0.59
CA CYS A 114 2.47 -25.00 -0.82
C CYS A 114 3.78 -25.74 -1.11
N LEU A 115 4.63 -25.99 -0.10
CA LEU A 115 5.86 -26.77 -0.26
C LEU A 115 5.61 -28.28 -0.28
N GLN A 116 4.49 -28.72 0.27
CA GLN A 116 4.09 -30.14 0.31
C GLN A 116 3.25 -30.56 -0.90
N SER A 117 2.87 -29.60 -1.76
CA SER A 117 2.00 -29.79 -2.94
C SER A 117 2.78 -29.98 -4.23
#